data_AF-A0A7X9FSN3-F1
#
_entry.id   AF-A0A7X9FSN3-F1
#
_cell.length_a   1.000
_cell.length_b   1.000
_cell.length_c   1.000
_cell.angle_alpha   90.00
_cell.angle_beta   90.00
_cell.angle_gamma   90.00
#
_symmetry.space_group_name_H-M   'P 1'
#
loop_
_entity.id
_entity.type
_entity.pdbx_description
1 polymer ?
#
loop_
_entity_poly.entity_id
_entity_poly.type
_entity_poly.pdbx_seq_one_letter_code
_entity_poly.pdbx_strand_id
1 'polypeptide(L)'
;MTNSRTLHRSRRELMTVLVISLILILCPLSQSVFAGVSEIRKNVLENCPKAISEFNSLTEIDKKSLIPYLELVLGLEAGASVPHVLSPPAIASQQVPFLGRSGRSLGEDLVHSVEPVRELEAKRCAVNLLEKCQVSAFEAVPELIKLSFDKTLPFDFQEQIEDAIWSITLSASRQNVCPAIEAQLENLFRLLTENEDTSLPANVFIQTGDCSVGYVLDILPITDDALSGRCIDILRNIDEAGNIIGPRFLDYLQSKDMALRRMALRVLGTLKAYYPRSVVPILKLLKEGASDLEPELLNTLRAYFREPGLISEHPQRDEISGLLIDLVAALPESERGVIQEGLKQLKSFPPVIRDRLKVMTDAPDATLRKMALMLLGQGADKEDFN
;
A
#
# COMPACT_ATOMS: atom_id res chain seq x y z
N MET A 1 -17.28 -73.67 15.84
CA MET A 1 -16.60 -72.43 16.24
C MET A 1 -15.16 -72.47 15.74
N THR A 2 -14.58 -71.30 15.45
CA THR A 2 -13.15 -71.01 15.17
C THR A 2 -12.51 -71.62 13.91
N ASN A 3 -12.47 -70.87 12.79
CA ASN A 3 -11.29 -70.84 11.91
C ASN A 3 -11.23 -69.75 10.81
N SER A 4 -12.15 -68.76 10.79
CA SER A 4 -12.11 -67.71 9.73
C SER A 4 -11.58 -66.34 10.18
N ARG A 5 -11.25 -66.14 11.46
CA ARG A 5 -10.82 -64.82 11.99
C ARG A 5 -9.30 -64.64 12.12
N THR A 6 -8.51 -65.70 12.02
CA THR A 6 -7.03 -65.64 12.15
C THR A 6 -6.33 -65.30 10.84
N LEU A 7 -6.89 -65.66 9.67
CA LEU A 7 -6.27 -65.40 8.37
C LEU A 7 -6.33 -63.93 7.92
N HIS A 8 -7.37 -63.19 8.31
CA HIS A 8 -7.51 -61.78 7.94
C HIS A 8 -6.62 -60.82 8.75
N ARG A 9 -6.22 -61.21 9.97
CA ARG A 9 -5.37 -60.38 10.83
C ARG A 9 -3.90 -60.44 10.39
N SER A 10 -3.44 -61.64 10.00
CA SER A 10 -2.06 -61.85 9.50
C SER A 10 -1.78 -61.11 8.18
N ARG A 11 -2.75 -61.01 7.25
CA ARG A 11 -2.58 -60.25 6.00
C ARG A 11 -2.52 -58.73 6.19
N ARG A 12 -3.22 -58.18 7.20
CA ARG A 12 -3.13 -56.74 7.51
C ARG A 12 -1.81 -56.40 8.17
N GLU A 13 -1.30 -57.24 9.06
CA GLU A 13 0.00 -57.02 9.70
C GLU A 13 1.15 -57.14 8.67
N LEU A 14 1.11 -58.12 7.76
CA LEU A 14 2.10 -58.23 6.67
C LEU A 14 2.07 -57.06 5.68
N MET A 15 0.90 -56.53 5.32
CA MET A 15 0.83 -55.34 4.46
C MET A 15 1.26 -54.06 5.17
N THR A 16 0.99 -53.91 6.47
CA THR A 16 1.40 -52.71 7.22
C THR A 16 2.91 -52.69 7.42
N VAL A 17 3.53 -53.85 7.68
CA VAL A 17 4.99 -53.98 7.76
C VAL A 17 5.65 -53.75 6.40
N LEU A 18 5.09 -54.26 5.29
CA LEU A 18 5.61 -54.01 3.94
C LEU A 18 5.48 -52.53 3.52
N VAL A 19 4.41 -51.84 3.89
CA VAL A 19 4.25 -50.40 3.60
C VAL A 19 5.19 -49.55 4.45
N ILE A 20 5.38 -49.87 5.73
CA ILE A 20 6.32 -49.17 6.61
C ILE A 20 7.77 -49.43 6.18
N SER A 21 8.10 -50.65 5.75
CA SER A 21 9.43 -50.97 5.21
C SER A 21 9.68 -50.33 3.84
N LEU A 22 8.67 -50.17 2.98
CA LEU A 22 8.83 -49.47 1.70
C LEU A 22 9.00 -47.95 1.90
N ILE A 23 8.33 -47.37 2.91
CA ILE A 23 8.49 -45.94 3.28
C ILE A 23 9.87 -45.68 3.90
N LEU A 24 10.43 -46.64 4.66
CA LEU A 24 11.77 -46.52 5.26
C LEU A 24 12.92 -46.76 4.26
N ILE A 25 12.69 -47.49 3.16
CA ILE A 25 13.73 -47.77 2.15
C ILE A 25 13.75 -46.68 1.04
N LEU A 26 12.69 -45.88 0.89
CA LEU A 26 12.63 -44.74 -0.05
C LEU A 26 13.06 -43.39 0.56
N CYS A 27 13.51 -43.35 1.81
CA CYS A 27 13.82 -42.09 2.51
C CYS A 27 15.31 -41.84 2.86
N PRO A 28 16.31 -42.05 1.98
CA PRO A 28 17.63 -41.44 2.16
C PRO A 28 17.68 -39.96 1.70
N LEU A 29 16.64 -39.47 1.02
CA LEU A 29 16.59 -38.11 0.47
C LEU A 29 16.22 -37.01 1.49
N SER A 30 15.71 -37.37 2.68
CA SER A 30 15.39 -36.37 3.71
C SER A 30 16.57 -36.01 4.61
N GLN A 31 17.59 -36.87 4.74
CA GLN A 31 18.73 -36.58 5.63
C GLN A 31 19.76 -35.62 5.00
N SER A 32 19.91 -35.62 3.67
CA SER A 32 20.76 -34.67 2.97
C SER A 32 20.17 -33.25 2.91
N VAL A 33 18.83 -33.14 2.92
CA VAL A 33 18.11 -31.86 2.84
C VAL A 33 18.29 -31.03 4.12
N PHE A 34 18.20 -31.66 5.31
CA PHE A 34 18.43 -30.95 6.58
C PHE A 34 19.88 -30.54 6.80
N ALA A 35 20.85 -31.29 6.25
CA ALA A 35 22.26 -30.96 6.38
C ALA A 35 22.64 -29.68 5.60
N GLY A 36 22.13 -29.54 4.37
CA GLY A 36 22.41 -28.36 3.54
C GLY A 36 21.86 -27.05 4.13
N VAL A 37 20.62 -27.07 4.63
CA VAL A 37 19.99 -25.90 5.27
C VAL A 37 20.74 -25.51 6.57
N SER A 38 21.17 -26.49 7.37
CA SER A 38 21.94 -26.24 8.60
C SER A 38 23.31 -25.61 8.32
N GLU A 39 23.98 -26.04 7.26
CA GLU A 39 25.30 -25.54 6.87
C GLU A 39 25.20 -24.10 6.32
N ILE A 40 24.14 -23.80 5.55
CA ILE A 40 23.88 -22.43 5.07
C ILE A 40 23.65 -21.48 6.24
N ARG A 41 22.85 -21.85 7.24
CA ARG A 41 22.62 -21.01 8.43
C ARG A 41 23.93 -20.61 9.10
N LYS A 42 24.84 -21.57 9.28
CA LYS A 42 26.17 -21.29 9.83
C LYS A 42 26.98 -20.38 8.90
N ASN A 43 27.00 -20.68 7.61
CA ASN A 43 27.80 -19.92 6.63
C ASN A 43 27.28 -18.48 6.41
N VAL A 44 26.00 -18.18 6.68
CA VAL A 44 25.49 -16.79 6.63
C VAL A 44 26.24 -15.89 7.62
N LEU A 45 26.62 -16.41 8.79
CA LEU A 45 27.34 -15.67 9.83
C LEU A 45 28.88 -15.72 9.68
N GLU A 46 29.39 -16.75 9.01
CA GLU A 46 30.83 -17.06 8.99
C GLU A 46 31.50 -16.90 7.61
N ASN A 47 30.78 -17.17 6.52
CA ASN A 47 31.33 -17.24 5.16
C ASN A 47 30.23 -17.06 4.08
N CYS A 48 29.90 -15.81 3.79
CA CYS A 48 28.83 -15.49 2.84
C CYS A 48 29.04 -16.07 1.42
N PRO A 49 30.23 -16.03 0.80
CA PRO A 49 30.44 -16.65 -0.51
C PRO A 49 30.09 -18.13 -0.55
N LYS A 50 30.41 -18.87 0.53
CA LYS A 50 30.06 -20.29 0.67
C LYS A 50 28.54 -20.46 0.86
N ALA A 51 27.91 -19.63 1.69
CA ALA A 51 26.45 -19.63 1.87
C ALA A 51 25.71 -19.42 0.54
N ILE A 52 26.15 -18.46 -0.28
CA ILE A 52 25.56 -18.18 -1.60
C ILE A 52 25.74 -19.39 -2.54
N SER A 53 26.92 -19.99 -2.57
CA SER A 53 27.18 -21.16 -3.43
C SER A 53 26.28 -22.35 -3.06
N GLU A 54 26.14 -22.63 -1.77
CA GLU A 54 25.27 -23.71 -1.27
C GLU A 54 23.80 -23.39 -1.51
N PHE A 55 23.38 -22.14 -1.28
CA PHE A 55 22.02 -21.68 -1.53
C PHE A 55 21.58 -21.87 -2.98
N ASN A 56 22.46 -21.63 -3.95
CA ASN A 56 22.16 -21.82 -5.37
C ASN A 56 21.89 -23.30 -5.73
N SER A 57 22.33 -24.25 -4.91
CA SER A 57 22.09 -25.68 -5.10
C SER A 57 20.79 -26.19 -4.46
N LEU A 58 20.11 -25.36 -3.67
CA LEU A 58 18.87 -25.71 -2.97
C LEU A 58 17.65 -25.75 -3.89
N THR A 59 16.66 -26.56 -3.50
CA THR A 59 15.33 -26.51 -4.11
C THR A 59 14.56 -25.27 -3.65
N GLU A 60 13.54 -24.84 -4.40
CA GLU A 60 12.70 -23.69 -4.01
C GLU A 60 11.99 -23.89 -2.65
N ILE A 61 11.66 -25.12 -2.28
CA ILE A 61 11.07 -25.45 -0.98
C ILE A 61 12.08 -25.19 0.15
N ASP A 62 13.33 -25.62 -0.06
CA ASP A 62 14.38 -25.45 0.94
C ASP A 62 14.79 -23.98 1.07
N LYS A 63 14.86 -23.25 -0.04
CA LYS A 63 15.07 -21.79 -0.03
C LYS A 63 13.98 -21.08 0.76
N LYS A 64 12.72 -21.44 0.56
CA LYS A 64 11.60 -20.86 1.33
C LYS A 64 11.74 -21.15 2.83
N SER A 65 12.20 -22.34 3.21
CA SER A 65 12.41 -22.69 4.62
C SER A 65 13.51 -21.88 5.34
N LEU A 66 14.36 -21.18 4.59
CA LEU A 66 15.41 -20.32 5.12
C LEU A 66 14.93 -18.90 5.43
N ILE A 67 13.84 -18.42 4.82
CA ILE A 67 13.40 -17.01 4.95
C ILE A 67 13.23 -16.57 6.41
N PRO A 68 12.54 -17.34 7.30
CA PRO A 68 12.41 -16.92 8.70
C PRO A 68 13.74 -16.81 9.45
N TYR A 69 14.73 -17.61 9.06
CA TYR A 69 16.07 -17.50 9.62
C TYR A 69 16.81 -16.27 9.09
N LEU A 70 16.67 -15.96 7.80
CA LEU A 70 17.29 -14.77 7.21
C LEU A 70 16.70 -13.48 7.80
N GLU A 71 15.38 -13.43 8.05
CA GLU A 71 14.72 -12.34 8.77
C GLU A 71 15.29 -12.17 10.18
N LEU A 72 15.54 -13.27 10.90
CA LEU A 72 16.17 -13.23 12.22
C LEU A 72 17.59 -12.62 12.15
N VAL A 73 18.36 -12.93 11.09
CA VAL A 73 19.68 -12.33 10.87
C VAL A 73 19.59 -10.83 10.60
N LEU A 74 18.55 -10.35 9.88
CA LEU A 74 18.32 -8.91 9.68
C LEU A 74 18.07 -8.18 11.00
N GLY A 75 17.44 -8.84 11.98
CA GLY A 75 17.13 -8.29 13.30
C GLY A 75 18.24 -8.38 14.35
N LEU A 76 19.45 -8.83 14.00
CA LEU A 76 20.57 -8.81 14.93
C LEU A 76 20.92 -7.36 15.31
N GLU A 77 21.16 -7.11 16.60
CA GLU A 77 21.67 -5.83 17.09
C GLU A 77 23.09 -6.02 17.64
N ALA A 78 24.03 -5.18 17.18
CA ALA A 78 25.38 -5.17 17.70
C ALA A 78 25.32 -4.80 19.17
N GLY A 79 25.79 -5.72 20.03
CA GLY A 79 25.58 -5.67 21.47
C GLY A 79 25.50 -4.27 22.06
N ALA A 80 24.32 -3.93 22.59
CA ALA A 80 24.13 -2.85 23.52
C ALA A 80 25.29 -2.88 24.52
N SER A 81 26.11 -1.83 24.48
CA SER A 81 27.36 -1.76 25.21
C SER A 81 27.08 -1.91 26.71
N VAL A 82 27.54 -3.00 27.32
CA VAL A 82 27.64 -3.06 28.79
C VAL A 82 28.84 -2.21 29.22
N PRO A 83 28.72 -1.31 30.22
CA PRO A 83 29.82 -0.46 30.67
C PRO A 83 30.96 -1.31 31.21
N HIS A 84 32.20 -0.85 30.99
CA HIS A 84 33.43 -1.36 31.57
C HIS A 84 33.27 -2.01 32.96
N VAL A 85 33.39 -3.34 33.03
CA VAL A 85 33.81 -4.05 34.26
C VAL A 85 35.08 -4.81 33.94
N LEU A 86 36.15 -4.06 33.67
CA LEU A 86 37.51 -4.54 33.97
C LEU A 86 37.85 -4.05 35.38
N SER A 87 37.49 -4.86 36.37
CA SER A 87 38.16 -4.87 37.65
C SER A 87 38.37 -6.34 38.04
N PRO A 88 39.60 -6.76 38.39
CA PRO A 88 39.92 -8.16 38.66
C PRO A 88 39.25 -8.68 39.95
N PRO A 89 39.12 -10.01 40.12
CA PRO A 89 38.11 -10.61 40.98
C PRO A 89 38.50 -10.55 42.46
N ALA A 90 37.55 -10.15 43.31
CA ALA A 90 37.57 -10.49 44.72
C ALA A 90 36.77 -11.80 44.94
N ILE A 91 37.44 -12.76 45.56
CA ILE A 91 36.95 -14.08 45.94
C ILE A 91 35.82 -13.96 46.99
N ALA A 92 34.69 -14.63 46.78
CA ALA A 92 33.92 -15.32 47.84
C ALA A 92 32.69 -16.07 47.29
N SER A 93 32.85 -17.39 47.16
CA SER A 93 31.96 -18.48 47.64
C SER A 93 30.46 -18.20 47.88
N GLN A 94 29.59 -18.94 47.17
CA GLN A 94 28.54 -19.80 47.78
C GLN A 94 27.81 -20.67 46.71
N GLN A 95 27.71 -21.97 47.01
CA GLN A 95 26.88 -23.01 46.35
C GLN A 95 25.38 -22.75 46.69
N VAL A 96 24.30 -23.24 46.04
CA VAL A 96 23.89 -24.57 45.53
C VAL A 96 22.56 -24.39 44.65
N PRO A 97 21.76 -25.42 44.23
CA PRO A 97 21.70 -26.08 42.91
C PRO A 97 20.39 -25.94 42.06
N PHE A 98 20.50 -26.36 40.78
CA PHE A 98 19.51 -26.97 39.85
C PHE A 98 17.98 -26.98 40.16
N LEU A 99 17.17 -26.58 39.16
CA LEU A 99 16.13 -27.39 38.50
C LEU A 99 15.59 -26.67 37.24
N GLY A 100 15.27 -27.45 36.22
CA GLY A 100 15.27 -27.04 34.82
C GLY A 100 14.01 -26.43 34.25
N ARG A 101 14.16 -25.91 33.02
CA ARG A 101 13.09 -25.89 32.03
C ARG A 101 13.68 -25.88 30.62
N SER A 102 13.37 -26.93 29.90
CA SER A 102 13.60 -27.10 28.47
C SER A 102 12.86 -26.03 27.68
N GLY A 103 13.59 -25.34 26.82
CA GLY A 103 13.08 -24.41 25.83
C GLY A 103 14.25 -23.67 25.23
N ARG A 104 15.11 -24.36 24.47
CA ARG A 104 16.15 -23.70 23.67
C ARG A 104 15.45 -22.86 22.61
N SER A 105 15.24 -21.60 22.96
CA SER A 105 14.98 -20.51 22.04
C SER A 105 16.13 -20.45 21.06
N LEU A 106 15.88 -20.71 19.77
CA LEU A 106 16.85 -20.50 18.68
C LEU A 106 17.38 -19.05 18.63
N GLY A 107 16.73 -18.11 19.33
CA GLY A 107 17.15 -16.72 19.44
C GLY A 107 18.20 -16.44 20.51
N GLU A 108 18.34 -17.26 21.57
CA GLU A 108 19.29 -16.94 22.66
C GLU A 108 20.76 -17.24 22.28
N ASP A 109 21.00 -18.26 21.43
CA ASP A 109 22.37 -18.64 21.04
C ASP A 109 22.98 -17.70 19.97
N LEU A 110 22.18 -16.89 19.27
CA LEU A 110 22.65 -15.93 18.26
C LEU A 110 23.03 -14.55 18.84
N VAL A 111 22.51 -14.21 20.01
CA VAL A 111 22.64 -12.88 20.64
C VAL A 111 23.99 -12.69 21.34
N HIS A 112 24.83 -13.74 21.38
CA HIS A 112 26.13 -13.68 22.03
C HIS A 112 27.27 -13.30 21.08
N SER A 113 27.68 -12.02 21.19
CA SER A 113 28.95 -11.44 20.74
C SER A 113 29.30 -11.59 19.26
N VAL A 114 28.40 -11.21 18.36
CA VAL A 114 28.80 -10.94 16.98
C VAL A 114 29.53 -9.59 16.96
N GLU A 115 30.77 -9.57 16.47
CA GLU A 115 31.49 -8.32 16.22
C GLU A 115 30.66 -7.48 15.23
N PRO A 116 30.54 -6.14 15.40
CA PRO A 116 29.69 -5.31 14.54
C PRO A 116 29.97 -5.49 13.03
N VAL A 117 31.23 -5.73 12.66
CA VAL A 117 31.63 -6.01 11.28
C VAL A 117 31.04 -7.33 10.77
N ARG A 118 31.08 -8.39 11.58
CA ARG A 118 30.52 -9.70 11.22
C ARG A 118 29.00 -9.68 11.13
N GLU A 119 28.35 -8.87 11.97
CA GLU A 119 26.91 -8.67 11.91
C GLU A 119 26.51 -7.98 10.60
N LEU A 120 27.21 -6.90 10.23
CA LEU A 120 26.95 -6.21 8.98
C LEU A 120 27.17 -7.14 7.78
N GLU A 121 28.24 -7.94 7.77
CA GLU A 121 28.49 -8.95 6.74
C GLU A 121 27.39 -10.02 6.68
N ALA A 122 26.90 -10.47 7.84
CA ALA A 122 25.80 -11.41 7.93
C ALA A 122 24.49 -10.82 7.39
N LYS A 123 24.16 -9.57 7.76
CA LYS A 123 22.99 -8.83 7.25
C LYS A 123 23.08 -8.67 5.73
N ARG A 124 24.23 -8.27 5.20
CA ARG A 124 24.48 -8.20 3.75
C ARG A 124 24.26 -9.54 3.06
N CYS A 125 24.73 -10.61 3.69
CA CYS A 125 24.52 -11.96 3.17
C CYS A 125 23.03 -12.33 3.16
N ALA A 126 22.32 -12.06 4.26
CA ALA A 126 20.90 -12.34 4.37
C ALA A 126 20.08 -11.59 3.32
N VAL A 127 20.33 -10.29 3.12
CA VAL A 127 19.70 -9.49 2.06
C VAL A 127 19.93 -10.11 0.68
N ASN A 128 21.17 -10.53 0.38
CA ASN A 128 21.49 -11.16 -0.91
C ASN A 128 20.73 -12.49 -1.12
N LEU A 129 20.64 -13.31 -0.08
CA LEU A 129 19.92 -14.59 -0.16
C LEU A 129 18.39 -14.39 -0.25
N LEU A 130 17.84 -13.39 0.45
CA LEU A 130 16.43 -13.01 0.34
C LEU A 130 16.10 -12.51 -1.06
N GLU A 131 16.94 -11.66 -1.64
CA GLU A 131 16.78 -11.21 -3.02
C GLU A 131 16.74 -12.41 -3.99
N LYS A 132 17.60 -13.41 -3.79
CA LYS A 132 17.60 -14.64 -4.60
C LYS A 132 16.36 -15.53 -4.41
N CYS A 133 15.63 -15.40 -3.29
CA CYS A 133 14.34 -16.07 -3.08
C CYS A 133 13.20 -15.41 -3.88
N GLN A 134 13.40 -14.18 -4.38
CA GLN A 134 12.44 -13.45 -5.21
C GLN A 134 11.05 -13.41 -4.54
N VAL A 135 9.98 -13.76 -5.26
CA VAL A 135 8.59 -13.73 -4.75
C VAL A 135 8.39 -14.48 -3.44
N SER A 136 9.14 -15.54 -3.18
CA SER A 136 9.00 -16.31 -1.94
C SER A 136 9.39 -15.48 -0.72
N ALA A 137 10.33 -14.54 -0.86
CA ALA A 137 10.78 -13.64 0.20
C ALA A 137 9.95 -12.36 0.34
N PHE A 138 8.78 -12.28 -0.30
CA PHE A 138 7.90 -11.10 -0.11
C PHE A 138 7.50 -10.91 1.37
N GLU A 139 7.41 -12.00 2.14
CA GLU A 139 7.15 -11.94 3.59
C GLU A 139 8.21 -11.15 4.38
N ALA A 140 9.45 -11.09 3.88
CA ALA A 140 10.56 -10.37 4.50
C ALA A 140 10.62 -8.88 4.12
N VAL A 141 9.82 -8.42 3.15
CA VAL A 141 9.84 -7.02 2.69
C VAL A 141 9.59 -6.01 3.82
N PRO A 142 8.60 -6.21 4.73
CA PRO A 142 8.43 -5.31 5.87
C PRO A 142 9.67 -5.18 6.75
N GLU A 143 10.38 -6.28 7.01
CA GLU A 143 11.61 -6.26 7.83
C GLU A 143 12.78 -5.58 7.08
N LEU A 144 12.91 -5.78 5.77
CA LEU A 144 13.87 -5.06 4.95
C LEU A 144 13.61 -3.55 4.97
N ILE A 145 12.34 -3.12 4.89
CA ILE A 145 11.98 -1.70 4.99
C ILE A 145 12.35 -1.15 6.37
N LYS A 146 12.04 -1.87 7.46
CA LYS A 146 12.46 -1.46 8.81
C LYS A 146 13.97 -1.29 8.92
N LEU A 147 14.73 -2.25 8.37
CA LEU A 147 16.19 -2.19 8.36
C LEU A 147 16.71 -0.99 7.55
N SER A 148 16.07 -0.63 6.44
CA SER A 148 16.46 0.54 5.63
C SER A 148 16.35 1.86 6.38
N PHE A 149 15.48 1.94 7.40
CA PHE A 149 15.35 3.14 8.25
C PHE A 149 16.46 3.28 9.29
N ASP A 150 17.31 2.27 9.48
CA ASP A 150 18.47 2.37 10.34
C ASP A 150 19.54 3.27 9.71
N LYS A 151 19.58 4.51 10.21
CA LYS A 151 20.53 5.55 9.79
C LYS A 151 21.98 5.26 10.20
N THR A 152 22.23 4.23 11.01
CA THR A 152 23.58 3.82 11.41
C THR A 152 24.24 2.90 10.37
N LEU A 153 23.46 2.34 9.44
CA LEU A 153 23.96 1.49 8.39
C LEU A 153 24.74 2.29 7.34
N PRO A 154 25.79 1.69 6.74
CA PRO A 154 26.48 2.28 5.60
C PRO A 154 25.52 2.56 4.43
N PHE A 155 25.71 3.69 3.75
CA PHE A 155 24.87 4.10 2.62
C PHE A 155 24.79 3.04 1.51
N ASP A 156 25.92 2.41 1.17
CA ASP A 156 25.98 1.35 0.16
C ASP A 156 25.22 0.08 0.60
N PHE A 157 25.04 -0.12 1.90
CA PHE A 157 24.17 -1.19 2.39
C PHE A 157 22.69 -0.82 2.32
N GLN A 158 22.34 0.44 2.61
CA GLN A 158 20.97 0.94 2.45
C GLN A 158 20.51 0.82 0.99
N GLU A 159 21.36 1.20 0.04
CA GLU A 159 21.11 1.01 -1.40
C GLU A 159 20.89 -0.47 -1.74
N GLN A 160 21.73 -1.38 -1.21
CA GLN A 160 21.55 -2.82 -1.39
C GLN A 160 20.21 -3.34 -0.82
N ILE A 161 19.75 -2.80 0.31
CA ILE A 161 18.45 -3.17 0.90
C ILE A 161 17.31 -2.70 0.00
N GLU A 162 17.36 -1.46 -0.50
CA GLU A 162 16.35 -0.92 -1.42
C GLU A 162 16.29 -1.71 -2.73
N ASP A 163 17.44 -2.06 -3.31
CA ASP A 163 17.52 -2.91 -4.50
C ASP A 163 16.85 -4.27 -4.28
N ALA A 164 17.10 -4.89 -3.12
CA ALA A 164 16.48 -6.16 -2.76
C ALA A 164 14.95 -6.02 -2.59
N ILE A 165 14.48 -4.96 -1.92
CA ILE A 165 13.05 -4.65 -1.78
C ILE A 165 12.41 -4.53 -3.17
N TRP A 166 13.03 -3.80 -4.11
CA TRP A 166 12.50 -3.63 -5.46
C TRP A 166 12.52 -4.92 -6.28
N SER A 167 13.61 -5.68 -6.23
CA SER A 167 13.73 -6.96 -6.90
C SER A 167 12.62 -7.93 -6.47
N ILE A 168 12.42 -8.09 -5.16
CA ILE A 168 11.39 -8.97 -4.57
C ILE A 168 9.98 -8.48 -4.92
N THR A 169 9.71 -7.19 -4.70
CA THR A 169 8.37 -6.60 -4.92
C THR A 169 7.98 -6.66 -6.40
N LEU A 170 8.90 -6.36 -7.32
CA LEU A 170 8.68 -6.43 -8.76
C LEU A 170 8.42 -7.88 -9.20
N SER A 171 9.15 -8.85 -8.65
CA SER A 171 8.88 -10.27 -8.92
C SER A 171 7.48 -10.69 -8.44
N ALA A 172 7.08 -10.28 -7.24
CA ALA A 172 5.76 -10.60 -6.69
C ALA A 172 4.62 -10.00 -7.53
N SER A 173 4.77 -8.73 -7.92
CA SER A 173 3.84 -8.01 -8.79
C SER A 173 3.70 -8.68 -10.17
N ARG A 174 4.82 -9.02 -10.83
CA ARG A 174 4.81 -9.68 -12.15
C ARG A 174 4.17 -11.06 -12.14
N GLN A 175 4.29 -11.78 -11.03
CA GLN A 175 3.69 -13.10 -10.87
C GLN A 175 2.25 -13.04 -10.33
N ASN A 176 1.75 -11.84 -10.03
CA ASN A 176 0.41 -11.58 -9.52
C ASN A 176 0.02 -12.44 -8.31
N VAL A 177 0.94 -12.58 -7.34
CA VAL A 177 0.74 -13.45 -6.16
C VAL A 177 0.03 -12.70 -5.04
N CYS A 178 -1.20 -12.25 -5.29
CA CYS A 178 -1.96 -11.42 -4.34
C CYS A 178 -2.10 -12.05 -2.94
N PRO A 179 -2.35 -13.37 -2.74
CA PRO A 179 -2.48 -13.91 -1.39
C PRO A 179 -1.23 -13.74 -0.51
N ALA A 180 -0.04 -13.81 -1.11
CA ALA A 180 1.21 -13.58 -0.38
C ALA A 180 1.41 -12.09 -0.06
N ILE A 181 1.01 -11.22 -0.99
CA ILE A 181 1.07 -9.76 -0.80
C ILE A 181 0.07 -9.32 0.27
N GLU A 182 -1.18 -9.74 0.16
CA GLU A 182 -2.30 -9.45 1.06
C GLU A 182 -1.98 -9.82 2.51
N ALA A 183 -1.29 -10.94 2.73
CA ALA A 183 -0.84 -11.37 4.05
C ALA A 183 0.12 -10.37 4.73
N GLN A 184 0.78 -9.49 3.96
CA GLN A 184 1.75 -8.51 4.46
C GLN A 184 1.25 -7.06 4.42
N LEU A 185 0.08 -6.79 3.83
CA LEU A 185 -0.41 -5.41 3.67
C LEU A 185 -0.61 -4.72 5.02
N GLU A 186 -1.03 -5.44 6.06
CA GLU A 186 -1.15 -4.86 7.42
C GLU A 186 0.22 -4.43 7.98
N ASN A 187 1.24 -5.26 7.81
CA ASN A 187 2.60 -4.95 8.26
C ASN A 187 3.18 -3.77 7.46
N LEU A 188 3.02 -3.75 6.14
CA LEU A 188 3.42 -2.64 5.28
C LEU A 188 2.68 -1.35 5.63
N PHE A 189 1.39 -1.45 5.94
CA PHE A 189 0.58 -0.31 6.34
C PHE A 189 1.04 0.28 7.67
N ARG A 190 1.41 -0.57 8.62
CA ARG A 190 1.97 -0.12 9.91
C ARG A 190 3.22 0.74 9.70
N LEU A 191 4.08 0.37 8.75
CA LEU A 191 5.26 1.16 8.39
C LEU A 191 4.94 2.54 7.81
N LEU A 192 3.79 2.71 7.14
CA LEU A 192 3.29 4.02 6.73
C LEU A 192 2.86 4.91 7.90
N THR A 193 2.59 4.32 9.07
CA THR A 193 2.10 5.03 10.26
C THR A 193 3.19 5.33 11.27
N GLU A 194 4.15 4.42 11.42
CA GLU A 194 5.17 4.49 12.48
C GLU A 194 6.40 5.32 12.10
N ASN A 195 6.61 5.60 10.82
CA ASN A 195 7.83 6.23 10.32
C ASN A 195 7.57 7.61 9.69
N GLU A 196 8.55 8.51 9.83
CA GLU A 196 8.55 9.79 9.14
C GLU A 196 8.73 9.59 7.63
N ASP A 197 9.69 8.74 7.24
CA ASP A 197 9.87 8.33 5.85
C ASP A 197 8.87 7.22 5.50
N THR A 198 8.02 7.52 4.54
CA THR A 198 6.96 6.62 4.06
C THR A 198 7.09 6.28 2.59
N SER A 199 8.16 6.75 1.94
CA SER A 199 8.38 6.60 0.51
C SER A 199 8.48 5.13 0.09
N LEU A 200 9.34 4.36 0.76
CA LEU A 200 9.53 2.93 0.52
C LEU A 200 8.25 2.11 0.68
N PRO A 201 7.56 2.11 1.84
CA PRO A 201 6.33 1.34 1.99
C PRO A 201 5.24 1.80 1.01
N ALA A 202 5.09 3.11 0.75
CA ALA A 202 4.10 3.61 -0.21
C ALA A 202 4.39 3.11 -1.64
N ASN A 203 5.67 3.13 -2.05
CA ASN A 203 6.09 2.61 -3.34
C ASN A 203 5.88 1.08 -3.46
N VAL A 204 5.98 0.31 -2.36
CA VAL A 204 5.61 -1.11 -2.36
C VAL A 204 4.10 -1.30 -2.60
N PHE A 205 3.22 -0.50 -1.96
CA PHE A 205 1.79 -0.52 -2.25
C PHE A 205 1.51 -0.19 -3.72
N ILE A 206 2.17 0.84 -4.26
CA ILE A 206 2.02 1.26 -5.66
C ILE A 206 2.45 0.13 -6.61
N GLN A 207 3.62 -0.46 -6.37
CA GLN A 207 4.19 -1.51 -7.22
C GLN A 207 3.39 -2.81 -7.19
N THR A 208 2.73 -3.13 -6.06
CA THR A 208 1.85 -4.30 -5.92
C THR A 208 0.45 -4.08 -6.50
N GLY A 209 0.11 -2.84 -6.85
CA GLY A 209 -1.02 -2.49 -7.72
C GLY A 209 -2.35 -3.08 -7.24
N ASP A 210 -3.02 -3.82 -8.12
CA ASP A 210 -4.36 -4.38 -7.90
C ASP A 210 -4.48 -5.21 -6.60
N CYS A 211 -3.43 -5.93 -6.19
CA CYS A 211 -3.45 -6.71 -4.95
C CYS A 211 -3.57 -5.83 -3.70
N SER A 212 -3.16 -4.56 -3.79
CA SER A 212 -3.19 -3.59 -2.70
C SER A 212 -4.44 -2.72 -2.67
N VAL A 213 -5.11 -2.54 -3.82
CA VAL A 213 -6.24 -1.62 -3.99
C VAL A 213 -7.36 -1.92 -3.00
N GLY A 214 -7.76 -3.20 -2.86
CA GLY A 214 -8.83 -3.62 -1.96
C GLY A 214 -8.56 -3.22 -0.51
N TYR A 215 -7.38 -3.56 0.00
CA TYR A 215 -6.96 -3.23 1.36
C TYR A 215 -6.94 -1.72 1.62
N VAL A 216 -6.34 -0.94 0.71
CA VAL A 216 -6.24 0.52 0.88
C VAL A 216 -7.62 1.17 0.87
N LEU A 217 -8.55 0.68 0.06
CA LEU A 217 -9.94 1.17 0.02
C LEU A 217 -10.73 0.83 1.27
N ASP A 218 -10.44 -0.31 1.90
CA ASP A 218 -11.13 -0.76 3.11
C ASP A 218 -10.63 -0.02 4.36
N ILE A 219 -9.35 0.38 4.40
CA ILE A 219 -8.77 1.11 5.53
C ILE A 219 -8.97 2.63 5.44
N LEU A 220 -9.04 3.20 4.24
CA LEU A 220 -9.18 4.65 4.02
C LEU A 220 -10.28 5.32 4.87
N PRO A 221 -11.48 4.73 5.07
CA PRO A 221 -12.54 5.35 5.88
C PRO A 221 -12.24 5.45 7.37
N ILE A 222 -11.31 4.64 7.89
CA ILE A 222 -11.01 4.53 9.33
C ILE A 222 -9.67 5.14 9.72
N THR A 223 -8.94 5.73 8.76
CA THR A 223 -7.66 6.42 8.99
C THR A 223 -7.85 7.89 9.32
N ASP A 224 -6.86 8.50 10.01
CA ASP A 224 -6.82 9.95 10.21
C ASP A 224 -6.57 10.74 8.91
N ASP A 225 -6.71 12.07 8.96
CA ASP A 225 -6.57 12.92 7.77
C ASP A 225 -5.19 12.82 7.11
N ALA A 226 -4.10 12.73 7.88
CA ALA A 226 -2.74 12.68 7.33
C ALA A 226 -2.51 11.36 6.57
N LEU A 227 -2.90 10.25 7.18
CA LEU A 227 -2.79 8.92 6.60
C LEU A 227 -3.78 8.73 5.44
N SER A 228 -4.97 9.33 5.51
CA SER A 228 -5.92 9.34 4.39
C SER A 228 -5.32 10.00 3.16
N GLY A 229 -4.59 11.11 3.32
CA GLY A 229 -3.88 11.79 2.22
C GLY A 229 -2.87 10.86 1.54
N ARG A 230 -2.07 10.14 2.33
CA ARG A 230 -1.10 9.14 1.82
C ARG A 230 -1.80 8.00 1.07
N CYS A 231 -2.90 7.47 1.61
CA CYS A 231 -3.68 6.42 0.96
C CYS A 231 -4.27 6.88 -0.37
N ILE A 232 -4.78 8.12 -0.45
CA ILE A 232 -5.28 8.71 -1.69
C ILE A 232 -4.16 8.85 -2.72
N ASP A 233 -2.97 9.28 -2.30
CA ASP A 233 -1.81 9.36 -3.20
C ASP A 233 -1.39 7.98 -3.72
N ILE A 234 -1.39 6.94 -2.87
CA ILE A 234 -1.14 5.55 -3.27
C ILE A 234 -2.17 5.10 -4.31
N LEU A 235 -3.48 5.23 -4.02
CA LEU A 235 -4.54 4.82 -4.93
C LEU A 235 -4.45 5.54 -6.28
N ARG A 236 -4.18 6.85 -6.27
CA ARG A 236 -4.01 7.64 -7.49
C ARG A 236 -2.83 7.14 -8.32
N ASN A 237 -1.71 6.77 -7.71
CA ASN A 237 -0.54 6.27 -8.43
C ASN A 237 -0.74 4.84 -8.95
N ILE A 238 -1.59 4.02 -8.30
CA ILE A 238 -1.97 2.70 -8.80
C ILE A 238 -2.89 2.81 -10.02
N ASP A 239 -3.91 3.66 -9.93
CA ASP A 239 -4.95 3.82 -10.95
C ASP A 239 -5.07 5.28 -11.38
N GLU A 240 -4.04 5.78 -12.06
CA GLU A 240 -3.97 7.17 -12.55
C GLU A 240 -5.15 7.50 -13.47
N ALA A 241 -5.62 6.51 -14.24
CA ALA A 241 -6.78 6.64 -15.11
C ALA A 241 -8.12 6.63 -14.36
N GLY A 242 -8.14 6.21 -13.10
CA GLY A 242 -9.33 6.11 -12.26
C GLY A 242 -10.34 5.04 -12.73
N ASN A 243 -9.91 4.02 -13.48
CA ASN A 243 -10.81 3.01 -14.04
C ASN A 243 -11.36 2.03 -12.99
N ILE A 244 -10.59 1.77 -11.94
CA ILE A 244 -10.91 0.87 -10.83
C ILE A 244 -11.46 1.68 -9.65
N ILE A 245 -10.74 2.72 -9.23
CA ILE A 245 -11.09 3.46 -8.01
C ILE A 245 -12.20 4.49 -8.27
N GLY A 246 -12.25 5.11 -9.46
CA GLY A 246 -13.21 6.14 -9.79
C GLY A 246 -14.68 5.70 -9.64
N PRO A 247 -15.10 4.56 -10.23
CA PRO A 247 -16.46 4.05 -10.07
C PRO A 247 -16.83 3.80 -8.60
N ARG A 248 -15.92 3.20 -7.81
CA ARG A 248 -16.19 2.87 -6.41
C ARG A 248 -16.40 4.12 -5.55
N PHE A 249 -15.61 5.18 -5.77
CA PHE A 249 -15.83 6.45 -5.07
C PHE A 249 -17.07 7.18 -5.57
N LEU A 250 -17.46 7.02 -6.83
CA LEU A 250 -18.73 7.55 -7.32
C LEU A 250 -19.93 6.89 -6.58
N ASP A 251 -19.86 5.59 -6.33
CA ASP A 251 -20.87 4.86 -5.54
C ASP A 251 -20.89 5.32 -4.07
N TYR A 252 -19.73 5.63 -3.48
CA TYR A 252 -19.66 6.15 -2.11
C TYR A 252 -20.35 7.51 -1.92
N LEU A 253 -20.56 8.30 -2.99
CA LEU A 253 -21.37 9.52 -2.90
C LEU A 253 -22.83 9.26 -2.54
N GLN A 254 -23.32 8.04 -2.78
CA GLN A 254 -24.66 7.58 -2.43
C GLN A 254 -24.73 6.90 -1.06
N SER A 255 -23.60 6.81 -0.33
CA SER A 255 -23.55 6.24 1.00
C SER A 255 -24.42 7.03 1.98
N LYS A 256 -24.92 6.35 3.03
CA LYS A 256 -25.57 7.02 4.18
C LYS A 256 -24.55 7.63 5.14
N ASP A 257 -23.29 7.23 5.02
CA ASP A 257 -22.21 7.73 5.86
C ASP A 257 -21.62 9.01 5.27
N MET A 258 -21.77 10.11 6.01
CA MET A 258 -21.27 11.42 5.61
C MET A 258 -19.75 11.48 5.50
N ALA A 259 -19.01 10.74 6.34
CA ALA A 259 -17.56 10.68 6.26
C ALA A 259 -17.12 10.01 4.96
N LEU A 260 -17.79 8.91 4.56
CA LEU A 260 -17.54 8.25 3.27
C LEU A 260 -17.84 9.15 2.08
N ARG A 261 -18.94 9.91 2.11
CA ARG A 261 -19.29 10.85 1.03
C ARG A 261 -18.25 11.97 0.90
N ARG A 262 -17.81 12.55 2.02
CA ARG A 262 -16.74 13.57 2.03
C ARG A 262 -15.42 13.01 1.52
N MET A 263 -15.06 11.80 1.94
CA MET A 263 -13.88 11.10 1.47
C MET A 263 -13.95 10.89 -0.05
N ALA A 264 -15.09 10.44 -0.56
CA ALA A 264 -15.31 10.25 -1.98
C ALA A 264 -15.13 11.54 -2.79
N LEU A 265 -15.63 12.67 -2.31
CA LEU A 265 -15.40 13.97 -2.95
C LEU A 265 -13.92 14.35 -2.95
N ARG A 266 -13.21 14.13 -1.84
CA ARG A 266 -11.76 14.37 -1.75
C ARG A 266 -11.00 13.55 -2.78
N VAL A 267 -11.30 12.25 -2.91
CA VAL A 267 -10.63 11.37 -3.89
C VAL A 267 -11.01 11.73 -5.32
N LEU A 268 -12.30 11.87 -5.62
CA LEU A 268 -12.75 12.26 -6.96
C LEU A 268 -12.20 13.63 -7.38
N GLY A 269 -11.91 14.51 -6.42
CA GLY A 269 -11.23 15.79 -6.62
C GLY A 269 -9.77 15.68 -7.05
N THR A 270 -9.09 14.56 -6.80
CA THR A 270 -7.67 14.35 -7.16
C THR A 270 -7.48 13.50 -8.42
N LEU A 271 -8.51 12.78 -8.86
CA LEU A 271 -8.47 11.88 -10.03
C LEU A 271 -8.82 12.59 -11.34
N LYS A 272 -7.86 13.37 -11.87
CA LYS A 272 -8.04 14.20 -13.08
C LYS A 272 -8.58 13.43 -14.29
N ALA A 273 -8.02 12.25 -14.57
CA ALA A 273 -8.47 11.41 -15.68
C ALA A 273 -9.94 10.97 -15.56
N TYR A 274 -10.48 10.99 -14.33
CA TYR A 274 -11.86 10.61 -14.04
C TYR A 274 -12.83 11.79 -14.03
N TYR A 275 -12.36 13.04 -14.07
CA TYR A 275 -13.22 14.24 -14.05
C TYR A 275 -14.35 14.21 -15.10
N PRO A 276 -14.11 13.80 -16.37
CA PRO A 276 -15.20 13.73 -17.35
C PRO A 276 -16.33 12.79 -16.90
N ARG A 277 -16.01 11.70 -16.20
CA ARG A 277 -17.02 10.73 -15.75
C ARG A 277 -17.78 11.19 -14.51
N SER A 278 -17.17 12.00 -13.66
CA SER A 278 -17.74 12.42 -12.38
C SER A 278 -18.38 13.82 -12.40
N VAL A 279 -18.04 14.71 -13.33
CA VAL A 279 -18.52 16.11 -13.33
C VAL A 279 -20.05 16.22 -13.35
N VAL A 280 -20.73 15.41 -14.16
CA VAL A 280 -22.20 15.43 -14.24
C VAL A 280 -22.85 14.92 -12.93
N PRO A 281 -22.48 13.76 -12.37
CA PRO A 281 -22.94 13.33 -11.06
C PRO A 281 -22.75 14.36 -9.95
N ILE A 282 -21.58 15.01 -9.89
CA ILE A 282 -21.25 16.01 -8.87
C ILE A 282 -22.16 17.25 -9.00
N LEU A 283 -22.37 17.74 -10.23
CA LEU A 283 -23.26 18.87 -10.49
C LEU A 283 -24.72 18.55 -10.15
N LYS A 284 -25.18 17.33 -10.45
CA LYS A 284 -26.52 16.89 -10.08
C LYS A 284 -26.70 16.85 -8.56
N LEU A 285 -25.72 16.30 -7.85
CA LEU A 285 -25.76 16.21 -6.39
C LEU A 285 -25.80 17.60 -5.73
N LEU A 286 -25.05 18.56 -6.26
CA LEU A 286 -25.11 19.95 -5.80
C LEU A 286 -26.50 20.57 -6.07
N LYS A 287 -27.05 20.36 -7.26
CA LYS A 287 -28.38 20.89 -7.64
C LYS A 287 -29.53 20.29 -6.81
N GLU A 288 -29.41 19.03 -6.43
CA GLU A 288 -30.38 18.33 -5.58
C GLU A 288 -30.41 18.85 -4.13
N GLY A 289 -29.52 19.80 -3.78
CA GLY A 289 -29.55 20.47 -2.48
C GLY A 289 -28.89 19.65 -1.39
N ALA A 290 -27.80 18.94 -1.69
CA ALA A 290 -26.97 18.27 -0.70
C ALA A 290 -26.20 19.30 0.18
N SER A 291 -26.93 20.09 0.97
CA SER A 291 -26.41 21.22 1.76
C SER A 291 -25.24 20.84 2.67
N ASP A 292 -25.29 19.63 3.25
CA ASP A 292 -24.28 19.15 4.18
C ASP A 292 -22.93 18.80 3.52
N LEU A 293 -22.90 18.74 2.18
CA LEU A 293 -21.72 18.49 1.34
C LEU A 293 -21.41 19.66 0.40
N GLU A 294 -22.18 20.75 0.46
CA GLU A 294 -22.05 21.87 -0.47
C GLU A 294 -20.61 22.42 -0.53
N PRO A 295 -19.89 22.66 0.59
CA PRO A 295 -18.51 23.12 0.55
C PRO A 295 -17.57 22.14 -0.16
N GLU A 296 -17.70 20.85 0.11
CA GLU A 296 -16.87 19.80 -0.49
C GLU A 296 -17.17 19.59 -1.98
N LEU A 297 -18.45 19.69 -2.37
CA LEU A 297 -18.88 19.63 -3.76
C LEU A 297 -18.30 20.82 -4.55
N LEU A 298 -18.41 22.03 -4.00
CA LEU A 298 -17.87 23.23 -4.63
C LEU A 298 -16.33 23.19 -4.70
N ASN A 299 -15.65 22.69 -3.67
CA ASN A 299 -14.20 22.47 -3.71
C ASN A 299 -13.79 21.44 -4.78
N THR A 300 -14.56 20.37 -4.94
CA THR A 300 -14.35 19.37 -5.99
C THR A 300 -14.53 19.99 -7.38
N LEU A 301 -15.61 20.77 -7.58
CA LEU A 301 -15.87 21.48 -8.84
C LEU A 301 -14.80 22.54 -9.15
N ARG A 302 -14.27 23.24 -8.15
CA ARG A 302 -13.11 24.14 -8.32
C ARG A 302 -11.90 23.39 -8.87
N ALA A 303 -11.62 22.18 -8.38
CA ALA A 303 -10.54 21.36 -8.92
C ALA A 303 -10.82 20.96 -10.37
N TYR A 304 -12.08 20.62 -10.69
CA TYR A 304 -12.50 20.19 -12.03
C TYR A 304 -12.35 21.33 -13.04
N PHE A 305 -12.84 22.53 -12.69
CA PHE A 305 -12.84 23.67 -13.61
C PHE A 305 -11.48 24.35 -13.80
N ARG A 306 -10.46 23.93 -13.04
CA ARG A 306 -9.06 24.26 -13.35
C ARG A 306 -8.51 23.46 -14.53
N GLU A 307 -9.10 22.31 -14.84
CA GLU A 307 -8.68 21.49 -15.98
C GLU A 307 -9.23 22.11 -17.29
N PRO A 308 -8.37 22.62 -18.18
CA PRO A 308 -8.81 23.25 -19.41
C PRO A 308 -9.50 22.24 -20.32
N GLY A 309 -10.57 22.69 -21.00
CA GLY A 309 -11.25 21.85 -21.97
C GLY A 309 -12.25 20.85 -21.38
N LEU A 310 -12.25 20.63 -20.06
CA LEU A 310 -13.11 19.65 -19.38
C LEU A 310 -14.57 19.77 -19.80
N ILE A 311 -15.12 20.98 -19.85
CA ILE A 311 -16.52 21.20 -20.25
C ILE A 311 -16.66 21.32 -21.77
N SER A 312 -15.76 22.04 -22.44
CA SER A 312 -15.93 22.32 -23.87
C SER A 312 -15.81 21.09 -24.76
N GLU A 313 -15.05 20.09 -24.31
CA GLU A 313 -14.79 18.85 -25.04
C GLU A 313 -15.65 17.69 -24.51
N HIS A 314 -16.48 17.96 -23.50
CA HIS A 314 -17.31 16.93 -22.86
C HIS A 314 -18.42 16.42 -23.80
N PRO A 315 -18.66 15.10 -23.87
CA PRO A 315 -19.79 14.54 -24.64
C PRO A 315 -21.16 15.08 -24.21
N GLN A 316 -21.33 15.35 -22.91
CA GLN A 316 -22.55 15.91 -22.31
C GLN A 316 -22.46 17.43 -22.06
N ARG A 317 -21.71 18.16 -22.89
CA ARG A 317 -21.50 19.61 -22.76
C ARG A 317 -22.78 20.42 -22.53
N ASP A 318 -23.84 20.12 -23.26
CA ASP A 318 -25.10 20.87 -23.19
C ASP A 318 -25.84 20.62 -21.86
N GLU A 319 -25.82 19.38 -21.36
CA GLU A 319 -26.35 19.03 -20.03
C GLU A 319 -25.57 19.75 -18.92
N ILE A 320 -24.24 19.70 -18.97
CA ILE A 320 -23.38 20.40 -18.01
C ILE A 320 -23.67 21.89 -18.03
N SER A 321 -23.75 22.50 -19.22
CA SER A 321 -24.05 23.92 -19.36
C SER A 321 -25.42 24.27 -18.77
N GLY A 322 -26.43 23.42 -18.97
CA GLY A 322 -27.75 23.58 -18.36
C GLY A 322 -27.71 23.53 -16.83
N LEU A 323 -27.01 22.53 -16.26
CA LEU A 323 -26.83 22.37 -14.82
C LEU A 323 -26.11 23.56 -14.20
N LEU A 324 -25.04 24.04 -14.84
CA LEU A 324 -24.29 25.21 -14.38
C LEU A 324 -25.18 26.46 -14.34
N ILE A 325 -25.96 26.72 -15.39
CA ILE A 325 -26.87 27.87 -15.40
C ILE A 325 -27.97 27.76 -14.33
N ASP A 326 -28.50 26.57 -14.09
CA ASP A 326 -29.45 26.34 -12.99
C ASP A 326 -28.81 26.68 -11.63
N LEU A 327 -27.56 26.24 -11.42
CA LEU A 327 -26.82 26.46 -10.19
C LEU A 327 -26.43 27.92 -9.97
N VAL A 328 -26.10 28.68 -11.02
CA VAL A 328 -25.82 30.13 -10.90
C VAL A 328 -26.98 30.88 -10.26
N ALA A 329 -28.22 30.53 -10.62
CA ALA A 329 -29.42 31.19 -10.08
C ALA A 329 -29.76 30.72 -8.65
N ALA A 330 -29.42 29.47 -8.31
CA ALA A 330 -29.77 28.85 -7.04
C ALA A 330 -28.77 29.17 -5.92
N LEU A 331 -27.48 29.33 -6.25
CA LEU A 331 -26.42 29.51 -5.26
C LEU A 331 -26.30 30.96 -4.76
N PRO A 332 -25.83 31.16 -3.50
CA PRO A 332 -25.53 32.48 -2.97
C PRO A 332 -24.36 33.13 -3.72
N GLU A 333 -24.30 34.46 -3.70
CA GLU A 333 -23.29 35.27 -4.40
C GLU A 333 -21.85 34.77 -4.15
N SER A 334 -21.52 34.40 -2.91
CA SER A 334 -20.19 33.95 -2.51
C SER A 334 -19.70 32.69 -3.25
N GLU A 335 -20.62 31.83 -3.70
CA GLU A 335 -20.28 30.53 -4.32
C GLU A 335 -20.43 30.52 -5.85
N ARG A 336 -21.10 31.54 -6.42
CA ARG A 336 -21.33 31.64 -7.87
C ARG A 336 -20.03 31.70 -8.69
N GLY A 337 -18.93 32.17 -8.09
CA GLY A 337 -17.63 32.24 -8.75
C GLY A 337 -17.14 30.89 -9.29
N VAL A 338 -17.41 29.78 -8.59
CA VAL A 338 -17.03 28.43 -9.03
C VAL A 338 -17.79 28.05 -10.30
N ILE A 339 -19.09 28.31 -10.33
CA ILE A 339 -19.94 27.99 -11.48
C ILE A 339 -19.58 28.87 -12.67
N GLN A 340 -19.23 30.13 -12.41
CA GLN A 340 -18.74 31.05 -13.43
C GLN A 340 -17.45 30.54 -14.08
N GLU A 341 -16.50 29.97 -13.32
CA GLU A 341 -15.29 29.34 -13.87
C GLU A 341 -15.63 28.21 -14.83
N GLY A 342 -16.59 27.35 -14.47
CA GLY A 342 -17.08 26.30 -15.37
C GLY A 342 -17.68 26.87 -16.66
N LEU A 343 -18.58 27.85 -16.55
CA LEU A 343 -19.21 28.47 -17.73
C LEU A 343 -18.20 29.17 -18.65
N LYS A 344 -17.11 29.73 -18.11
CA LYS A 344 -16.03 30.37 -18.89
C LYS A 344 -15.27 29.38 -19.78
N GLN A 345 -15.26 28.09 -19.46
CA GLN A 345 -14.64 27.08 -20.33
C GLN A 345 -15.39 26.90 -21.66
N LEU A 346 -16.66 27.32 -21.74
CA LEU A 346 -17.45 27.21 -22.96
C LEU A 346 -16.98 28.22 -24.01
N LYS A 347 -16.42 27.73 -25.12
CA LYS A 347 -16.06 28.57 -26.28
C LYS A 347 -17.27 29.28 -26.91
N SER A 348 -18.46 28.71 -26.76
CA SER A 348 -19.72 29.28 -27.25
C SER A 348 -20.89 28.76 -26.41
N PHE A 349 -21.87 29.59 -26.12
CA PHE A 349 -23.07 29.10 -25.43
C PHE A 349 -24.09 28.52 -26.42
N PRO A 350 -24.68 27.34 -26.12
CA PRO A 350 -25.86 26.85 -26.83
C PRO A 350 -26.98 27.91 -26.82
N PRO A 351 -27.85 28.00 -27.86
CA PRO A 351 -28.88 29.03 -27.95
C PRO A 351 -29.77 29.11 -26.70
N VAL A 352 -30.20 27.96 -26.19
CA VAL A 352 -31.02 27.86 -24.96
C VAL A 352 -30.32 28.49 -23.76
N ILE A 353 -29.01 28.25 -23.61
CA ILE A 353 -28.21 28.83 -22.52
C ILE A 353 -28.05 30.34 -22.71
N ARG A 354 -27.81 30.78 -23.94
CA ARG A 354 -27.70 32.22 -24.26
C ARG A 354 -28.98 32.97 -23.93
N ASP A 355 -30.14 32.41 -24.26
CA ASP A 355 -31.42 33.06 -23.97
C ASP A 355 -31.71 33.11 -22.46
N ARG A 356 -31.33 32.07 -21.71
CA ARG A 356 -31.39 32.10 -20.24
C ARG A 356 -30.46 33.16 -19.65
N LEU A 357 -29.24 33.31 -20.17
CA LEU A 357 -28.32 34.36 -19.75
C LEU A 357 -28.88 35.76 -20.02
N LYS A 358 -29.57 35.99 -21.16
CA LYS A 358 -30.25 37.27 -21.43
C LYS A 358 -31.35 37.55 -20.40
N VAL A 359 -32.15 36.56 -20.02
CA VAL A 359 -33.16 36.75 -18.96
C VAL A 359 -32.50 37.16 -17.64
N MET A 360 -31.30 36.65 -17.35
CA MET A 360 -30.54 37.00 -16.16
C MET A 360 -29.96 38.42 -16.19
N THR A 361 -29.82 39.09 -17.35
CA THR A 361 -29.36 40.49 -17.40
C THR A 361 -30.39 41.45 -16.82
N ASP A 362 -31.66 41.04 -16.75
CA ASP A 362 -32.75 41.81 -16.17
C ASP A 362 -33.09 41.36 -14.73
N ALA A 363 -32.30 40.44 -14.15
CA ALA A 363 -32.54 39.95 -12.80
C ALA A 363 -32.40 41.08 -11.75
N PRO A 364 -33.16 41.08 -10.65
CA PRO A 364 -33.03 42.10 -9.60
C PRO A 364 -31.65 42.07 -8.90
N ASP A 365 -31.03 40.90 -8.87
CA ASP A 365 -29.70 40.67 -8.29
C ASP A 365 -28.59 41.25 -9.18
N ALA A 366 -27.95 42.32 -8.71
CA ALA A 366 -26.91 43.04 -9.45
C ALA A 366 -25.69 42.17 -9.80
N THR A 367 -25.35 41.21 -8.95
CA THR A 367 -24.17 40.35 -9.15
C THR A 367 -24.46 39.29 -10.21
N LEU A 368 -25.68 38.76 -10.21
CA LEU A 368 -26.18 37.86 -11.25
C LEU A 368 -26.23 38.58 -12.61
N ARG A 369 -26.75 39.81 -12.66
CA ARG A 369 -26.75 40.64 -13.88
C ARG A 369 -25.35 40.83 -14.42
N LYS A 370 -24.40 41.27 -13.58
CA LYS A 370 -23.01 41.53 -13.96
C LYS A 370 -22.34 40.27 -14.53
N MET A 371 -22.56 39.13 -13.89
CA MET A 371 -22.02 37.85 -14.36
C MET A 371 -22.61 37.44 -15.70
N ALA A 372 -23.93 37.57 -15.88
CA ALA A 372 -24.59 37.26 -17.15
C ALA A 372 -24.07 38.13 -18.29
N LEU A 373 -23.92 39.45 -18.06
CA LEU A 373 -23.33 40.39 -19.01
C LEU A 373 -21.88 40.02 -19.36
N MET A 374 -21.06 39.67 -18.37
CA MET A 374 -19.68 39.21 -18.60
C MET A 374 -19.63 37.94 -19.45
N LEU A 375 -20.45 36.94 -19.14
CA LEU A 375 -20.48 35.67 -19.88
C LEU A 375 -20.99 35.85 -21.32
N LEU A 376 -21.90 36.79 -21.56
CA LEU A 376 -22.36 37.15 -22.91
C LEU A 376 -21.34 37.98 -23.70
N GLY A 377 -20.23 38.40 -23.09
CA GLY A 377 -19.27 39.33 -23.69
C GLY A 377 -19.84 40.75 -23.85
N GLN A 378 -20.91 41.06 -23.13
CA GLN A 378 -21.62 42.34 -23.15
C GLN A 378 -21.29 43.12 -21.87
N GLY A 379 -20.00 43.37 -21.60
CA GLY A 379 -19.63 44.08 -20.39
C GLY A 379 -18.15 44.00 -20.03
N ALA A 380 -17.32 44.72 -20.78
CA ALA A 380 -16.06 45.28 -20.29
C ALA A 380 -15.73 46.56 -21.07
N ASP A 381 -16.70 47.45 -21.26
CA ASP A 381 -16.42 48.81 -21.72
C ASP A 381 -17.50 49.79 -21.23
N LYS A 382 -17.04 50.70 -20.38
CA LYS A 382 -17.58 52.02 -20.03
C LYS A 382 -18.77 52.10 -19.08
N GLU A 383 -18.55 52.90 -18.03
CA GLU A 383 -19.52 53.53 -17.12
C GLU A 383 -20.10 52.62 -16.03
N ASP A 384 -19.40 52.56 -14.90
CA ASP A 384 -19.94 52.85 -13.56
C ASP A 384 -18.85 52.58 -12.50
N PHE A 385 -17.81 53.40 -12.53
CA PHE A 385 -17.02 53.76 -11.35
C PHE A 385 -17.23 55.26 -11.16
N ASN A 386 -18.23 55.62 -10.38
CA ASN A 386 -18.29 56.87 -9.63
C ASN A 386 -18.96 56.59 -8.29
#